data_AF-A0A1D7Y7C1-F1
#
_entry.id   AF-A0A1D7Y7C1-F1
#
_cell.length_a   1.000
_cell.length_b   1.000
_cell.length_c   1.000
_cell.angle_alpha   90.00
_cell.angle_beta   90.00
_cell.angle_gamma   90.00
#
_symmetry.space_group_name_H-M   'P 1'
#
loop_
_entity.id
_entity.type
_entity.pdbx_description
1 polymer ?
#
loop_
_entity_poly.entity_id
_entity_poly.type
_entity_poly.pdbx_seq_one_letter_code
_entity_poly.pdbx_strand_id
1 'polypeptide(L)'
;MFTGDPAHGGPVLLMLPALFYFVPGDFLSASTTELAVGLITTGSIRLVYSIFLLVQLYLGVLLGIFVTGTPLNTLFDTAASADLPKWALIPGGIAFTAGTVLAFAIPHRFFGTLLVLVYATVGVQSLFTKLIRETGGTFVAAVVLAAAANLLDRNPARPPRLILILPGFFTLTVGSLGLRGLTTLAGGYVIEGFQDLQKLITIVTAIAIGLVVGMALTHARNTTRTISRHAPSTPQRPP
;
A
#
# COMPACT_ATOMS: atom_id res chain seq x y z
N MET A 1 22.25 22.20 5.54
CA MET A 1 23.24 21.46 4.73
C MET A 1 22.54 20.45 3.82
N PHE A 2 21.44 20.84 3.15
CA PHE A 2 20.66 19.96 2.26
C PHE A 2 20.20 20.66 0.97
N THR A 3 20.73 21.86 0.68
CA THR A 3 20.12 22.78 -0.30
C THR A 3 21.06 23.19 -1.42
N GLY A 4 22.23 22.57 -1.56
CA GLY A 4 23.29 23.05 -2.46
C GLY A 4 23.71 22.14 -3.60
N ASP A 5 23.26 20.87 -3.64
CA ASP A 5 23.84 19.90 -4.58
C ASP A 5 22.74 19.08 -5.29
N PRO A 6 22.54 19.26 -6.62
CA PRO A 6 21.55 18.53 -7.41
C PRO A 6 21.76 17.00 -7.41
N ALA A 7 22.90 16.52 -6.93
CA ALA A 7 23.17 15.09 -6.75
C ALA A 7 22.32 14.40 -5.67
N HIS A 8 21.67 15.14 -4.76
CA HIS A 8 20.99 14.57 -3.58
C HIS A 8 19.46 14.51 -3.67
N GLY A 9 18.89 14.67 -4.87
CA GLY A 9 17.45 14.57 -5.14
C GLY A 9 16.73 15.90 -5.22
N GLY A 10 15.85 16.03 -6.22
CA GLY A 10 15.09 17.25 -6.47
C GLY A 10 14.18 17.66 -5.29
N PRO A 11 13.85 18.96 -5.14
CA PRO A 11 12.99 19.49 -4.06
C PRO A 11 11.65 18.75 -3.90
N VAL A 12 11.14 18.15 -4.98
CA VAL A 12 9.91 17.35 -4.99
C VAL A 12 10.06 16.08 -4.13
N LEU A 13 11.24 15.46 -4.07
CA LEU A 13 11.50 14.29 -3.20
C LEU A 13 11.44 14.66 -1.71
N LEU A 14 11.81 15.89 -1.36
CA LEU A 14 11.67 16.41 0.00
C LEU A 14 10.20 16.75 0.35
N MET A 15 9.38 17.10 -0.65
CA MET A 15 7.94 17.32 -0.47
C MET A 15 7.12 16.02 -0.50
N LEU A 16 7.62 14.93 -1.08
CA LEU A 16 6.92 13.66 -1.25
C LEU A 16 6.32 13.10 0.07
N PRO A 17 7.03 13.12 1.22
CA PRO A 17 6.45 12.75 2.51
C PRO A 17 5.29 13.66 2.96
N ALA A 18 5.34 14.95 2.66
CA ALA A 18 4.25 15.88 2.96
C ALA A 18 3.05 15.67 2.02
N LEU A 19 3.31 15.39 0.75
CA LEU A 19 2.29 15.06 -0.24
C LEU A 19 1.63 13.71 0.04
N PHE A 20 2.35 12.77 0.64
CA PHE A 20 1.85 11.43 0.96
C PHE A 20 0.55 11.46 1.79
N TYR A 21 0.40 12.45 2.67
CA TYR A 21 -0.84 12.63 3.43
C TYR A 21 -2.05 12.98 2.54
N PHE A 22 -1.81 13.74 1.46
CA PHE A 22 -2.83 14.11 0.49
C PHE A 22 -3.06 13.04 -0.58
N VAL A 23 -2.17 12.04 -0.68
CA VAL A 23 -2.40 10.88 -1.54
C VAL A 23 -3.54 10.07 -0.93
N PRO A 24 -4.61 9.77 -1.69
CA PRO A 24 -5.81 9.08 -1.21
C PRO A 24 -5.58 7.58 -1.01
N GLY A 25 -4.52 7.20 -0.30
CA GLY A 25 -4.13 5.80 -0.16
C GLY A 25 -5.04 5.02 0.78
N ASP A 26 -5.75 5.68 1.69
CA ASP A 26 -6.85 5.10 2.47
C ASP A 26 -8.04 4.71 1.59
N PHE A 27 -8.48 5.60 0.69
CA PHE A 27 -9.51 5.31 -0.30
C PHE A 27 -9.06 4.27 -1.34
N LEU A 28 -7.79 4.28 -1.77
CA LEU A 28 -7.23 3.25 -2.66
C LEU A 28 -7.17 1.88 -1.97
N SER A 29 -6.71 1.82 -0.72
CA SER A 29 -6.66 0.57 0.06
C SER A 29 -8.06 0.02 0.29
N ALA A 30 -8.99 0.90 0.69
CA ALA A 30 -10.37 0.52 0.96
C ALA A 30 -11.09 0.09 -0.33
N SER A 31 -10.98 0.85 -1.43
CA SER A 31 -11.57 0.48 -2.72
C SER A 31 -11.03 -0.85 -3.23
N THR A 32 -9.72 -1.07 -3.17
CA THR A 32 -9.10 -2.34 -3.57
C THR A 32 -9.64 -3.51 -2.75
N THR A 33 -9.75 -3.33 -1.43
CA THR A 33 -10.28 -4.37 -0.53
C THR A 33 -11.77 -4.63 -0.76
N GLU A 34 -12.56 -3.60 -1.05
CA GLU A 34 -13.98 -3.71 -1.34
C GLU A 34 -14.23 -4.39 -2.69
N LEU A 35 -13.51 -3.98 -3.73
CA LEU A 35 -13.53 -4.63 -5.04
C LEU A 35 -13.12 -6.11 -4.94
N ALA A 36 -12.11 -6.41 -4.14
CA ALA A 36 -11.64 -7.78 -3.89
C ALA A 36 -12.72 -8.68 -3.24
N VAL A 37 -13.61 -8.12 -2.42
CA VAL A 37 -14.69 -8.88 -1.75
C VAL A 37 -16.01 -8.82 -2.54
N GLY A 38 -16.02 -8.21 -3.73
CA GLY A 38 -17.20 -8.11 -4.59
C GLY A 38 -18.12 -6.93 -4.28
N LEU A 39 -17.70 -5.99 -3.43
CA LEU A 39 -18.41 -4.73 -3.16
C LEU A 39 -18.15 -3.72 -4.29
N ILE A 40 -18.66 -4.03 -5.48
CA ILE A 40 -18.35 -3.30 -6.72
C ILE A 40 -18.75 -1.83 -6.65
N THR A 41 -19.95 -1.52 -6.15
CA THR A 41 -20.45 -0.13 -6.09
C THR A 41 -19.59 0.74 -5.18
N THR A 42 -19.42 0.36 -3.91
CA THR A 42 -18.66 1.12 -2.92
C THR A 42 -17.19 1.22 -3.31
N GLY A 43 -16.60 0.10 -3.76
CA GLY A 43 -15.23 0.05 -4.20
C GLY A 43 -14.96 0.93 -5.42
N SER A 44 -15.84 0.91 -6.42
CA SER A 44 -15.70 1.74 -7.62
C SER A 44 -15.83 3.23 -7.30
N ILE A 45 -16.80 3.63 -6.46
CA ILE A 45 -16.96 5.05 -6.07
C ILE A 45 -15.70 5.57 -5.39
N ARG A 46 -15.15 4.82 -4.43
CA ARG A 46 -13.91 5.20 -3.74
C ARG A 46 -12.70 5.21 -4.66
N LEU A 47 -12.63 4.29 -5.63
CA LEU A 47 -11.57 4.26 -6.63
C LEU A 47 -11.62 5.50 -7.52
N VAL A 48 -12.80 5.84 -8.06
CA VAL A 48 -13.00 7.04 -8.89
C VAL A 48 -12.68 8.30 -8.10
N TYR A 49 -13.13 8.39 -6.85
CA TYR A 49 -12.80 9.51 -5.96
C TYR A 49 -11.29 9.64 -5.73
N SER A 50 -10.58 8.52 -5.54
CA SER A 50 -9.12 8.50 -5.41
C SER A 50 -8.43 9.00 -6.67
N ILE A 51 -8.89 8.59 -7.85
CA ILE A 51 -8.36 9.06 -9.13
C ILE A 51 -8.54 10.58 -9.24
N PHE A 52 -9.71 11.10 -8.88
CA PHE A 52 -9.97 12.54 -8.89
C PHE A 52 -9.03 13.31 -7.95
N LEU A 53 -8.80 12.81 -6.73
CA LEU A 53 -7.86 13.40 -5.79
C LEU A 53 -6.41 13.37 -6.30
N LEU A 54 -5.99 12.29 -6.97
CA LEU A 54 -4.67 12.23 -7.62
C LEU A 54 -4.52 13.27 -8.73
N VAL A 55 -5.56 13.46 -9.54
CA VAL A 55 -5.58 14.50 -10.59
C VAL A 55 -5.53 15.90 -9.96
N GLN A 56 -6.29 16.16 -8.90
CA GLN A 56 -6.28 17.45 -8.21
C GLN A 56 -4.90 17.74 -7.57
N LEU A 57 -4.28 16.73 -6.96
CA LEU A 57 -2.96 16.84 -6.37
C LEU A 57 -1.89 17.09 -7.45
N TYR A 58 -1.98 16.42 -8.59
CA TYR A 58 -1.16 16.70 -9.77
C TYR A 58 -1.34 18.13 -10.29
N LEU A 59 -2.57 18.59 -10.46
CA LEU A 59 -2.87 19.96 -10.87
C LEU A 59 -2.32 20.98 -9.85
N GLY A 60 -2.41 20.70 -8.55
CA GLY A 60 -1.81 21.52 -7.50
C GLY A 60 -0.29 21.63 -7.64
N VAL A 61 0.40 20.53 -7.96
CA VAL A 61 1.84 20.53 -8.25
C VAL A 61 2.14 21.39 -9.48
N LEU A 62 1.39 21.23 -10.58
CA LEU A 62 1.54 22.04 -11.79
C LEU A 62 1.34 23.54 -11.53
N LEU A 63 0.31 23.91 -10.77
CA LEU A 63 0.06 25.29 -10.38
C LEU A 63 1.20 25.84 -9.52
N GLY A 64 1.73 25.05 -8.59
CA GLY A 64 2.90 25.44 -7.80
C GLY A 64 4.14 25.72 -8.65
N ILE A 65 4.37 24.90 -9.68
CA ILE A 65 5.46 25.13 -10.65
C ILE A 65 5.22 26.41 -11.44
N PHE A 66 4.00 26.60 -11.95
CA PHE A 66 3.63 27.79 -12.71
C PHE A 66 3.83 29.08 -11.90
N VAL A 67 3.44 29.09 -10.63
CA VAL A 67 3.59 30.25 -9.73
C VAL A 67 5.07 30.51 -9.39
N THR A 68 5.87 29.46 -9.22
CA THR A 68 7.30 29.60 -8.86
C THR A 68 8.22 29.86 -10.06
N GLY A 69 7.74 29.65 -11.29
CA GLY A 69 8.53 29.81 -12.51
C GLY A 69 9.68 28.80 -12.66
N THR A 70 9.63 27.70 -11.89
CA THR A 70 10.71 26.71 -11.85
C THR A 70 10.68 25.85 -13.12
N PRO A 71 11.81 25.65 -13.83
CA PRO A 71 11.81 24.82 -15.03
C PRO A 71 11.52 23.35 -14.68
N LEU A 72 10.61 22.71 -15.44
CA LEU A 72 10.07 21.37 -15.14
C LEU A 72 11.12 20.25 -15.10
N ASN A 73 12.16 20.35 -15.92
CA ASN A 73 13.28 19.41 -15.95
C ASN A 73 14.13 19.44 -14.66
N THR A 74 14.26 20.60 -14.00
CA THR A 74 15.03 20.76 -12.75
C THR A 74 14.35 20.16 -11.52
N LEU A 75 13.03 20.02 -11.54
CA LEU A 75 12.26 19.50 -10.39
C LEU A 75 12.00 18.00 -10.48
N PHE A 76 11.97 17.46 -11.69
CA PHE A 76 11.64 16.07 -11.98
C PHE A 76 12.81 15.28 -12.56
N ASP A 77 14.04 15.76 -12.33
CA ASP A 77 15.23 15.00 -12.70
C ASP A 77 15.12 13.59 -12.10
N THR A 78 15.40 12.61 -12.97
CA THR A 78 15.16 11.18 -12.76
C THR A 78 15.45 10.76 -11.32
N ALA A 79 14.48 10.07 -10.70
CA ALA A 79 14.49 9.68 -9.28
C ALA A 79 15.92 9.42 -8.79
N ALA A 80 16.44 10.34 -7.96
CA ALA A 80 17.81 10.26 -7.48
C ALA A 80 18.10 8.84 -6.99
N SER A 81 19.27 8.34 -7.37
CA SER A 81 19.77 7.04 -6.94
C SER A 81 19.55 6.92 -5.44
N ALA A 82 19.06 5.76 -4.99
CA ALA A 82 18.73 5.52 -3.59
C ALA A 82 20.01 5.56 -2.73
N ASP A 83 20.48 6.76 -2.42
CA ASP A 83 21.68 7.03 -1.61
C ASP A 83 21.39 6.93 -0.11
N LEU A 84 20.15 6.57 0.26
CA LEU A 84 19.82 6.31 1.64
C LEU A 84 20.45 4.98 2.10
N PRO A 85 21.29 5.01 3.15
CA PRO A 85 21.94 3.80 3.64
C PRO A 85 20.88 2.80 4.12
N LYS A 86 21.10 1.51 3.84
CA LYS A 86 20.10 0.45 4.09
C LYS A 86 19.63 0.36 5.55
N TRP A 87 20.43 0.83 6.51
CA TRP A 87 20.01 0.88 7.92
C TRP A 87 18.89 1.90 8.15
N ALA A 88 18.79 2.96 7.33
CA ALA A 88 17.78 4.01 7.45
C ALA A 88 16.35 3.51 7.19
N LEU A 89 16.19 2.39 6.49
CA LEU A 89 14.88 1.73 6.35
C LEU A 89 14.31 1.29 7.70
N ILE A 90 15.17 0.98 8.69
CA ILE A 90 14.73 0.55 10.01
C ILE A 90 14.03 1.73 10.73
N PRO A 91 14.69 2.85 11.08
CA PRO A 91 14.00 3.96 11.72
C PRO A 91 12.89 4.54 10.84
N GLY A 92 13.01 4.49 9.50
CA GLY A 92 11.95 4.87 8.58
C GLY A 92 10.67 4.06 8.77
N GLY A 93 10.75 2.74 8.89
CA GLY A 93 9.59 1.88 9.16
C GLY A 93 8.93 2.14 10.52
N ILE A 94 9.74 2.43 11.56
CA ILE A 94 9.23 2.80 12.89
C ILE A 94 8.49 4.14 12.82
N ALA A 95 9.11 5.16 12.24
CA ALA A 95 8.52 6.49 12.09
C ALA A 95 7.24 6.45 11.24
N PHE A 96 7.25 5.69 10.14
CA PHE A 96 6.07 5.48 9.30
C PHE A 96 4.92 4.83 10.08
N THR A 97 5.20 3.77 10.83
CA THR A 97 4.19 3.08 11.64
C THR A 97 3.63 4.00 12.74
N ALA A 98 4.50 4.79 13.38
CA ALA A 98 4.10 5.75 14.41
C ALA A 98 3.21 6.86 13.82
N GLY A 99 3.60 7.39 12.66
CA GLY A 99 2.81 8.35 11.89
C GLY A 99 1.45 7.79 11.49
N THR A 100 1.37 6.51 11.09
CA THR A 100 0.10 5.86 10.75
C THR A 100 -0.81 5.71 11.98
N VAL A 101 -0.24 5.33 13.12
CA VAL A 101 -0.99 5.25 14.39
C VAL A 101 -1.55 6.61 14.78
N LEU A 102 -0.78 7.67 14.61
CA LEU A 102 -1.21 9.05 14.88
C LEU A 102 -2.26 9.54 13.88
N ALA A 103 -2.01 9.37 12.58
CA ALA A 103 -2.86 9.87 11.50
C ALA A 103 -4.26 9.25 11.51
N PHE A 104 -4.37 7.95 11.85
CA PHE A 104 -5.63 7.23 11.89
C PHE A 104 -6.19 7.05 13.31
N ALA A 105 -5.64 7.77 14.30
CA ALA A 105 -6.04 7.70 15.71
C ALA A 105 -6.14 6.25 16.25
N ILE A 106 -5.22 5.39 15.83
CA ILE A 106 -5.22 3.97 16.20
C ILE A 106 -4.74 3.86 17.67
N PRO A 107 -5.38 3.03 18.52
CA PRO A 107 -4.89 2.79 19.87
C PRO A 107 -3.43 2.31 19.89
N HIS A 108 -2.55 3.01 20.63
CA HIS A 108 -1.10 2.74 20.66
C HIS A 108 -0.73 1.29 21.02
N ARG A 109 -1.61 0.57 21.74
CA ARG A 109 -1.45 -0.87 22.03
C ARG A 109 -1.26 -1.73 20.78
N PHE A 110 -1.73 -1.28 19.62
CA PHE A 110 -1.60 -2.02 18.36
C PHE A 110 -0.33 -1.68 17.58
N PHE A 111 0.46 -0.68 18.02
CA PHE A 111 1.69 -0.25 17.36
C PHE A 111 2.61 -1.42 17.03
N GLY A 112 2.92 -2.29 18.01
CA GLY A 112 3.80 -3.43 17.79
C GLY A 112 3.26 -4.44 16.76
N THR A 113 1.94 -4.62 16.71
CA THR A 113 1.31 -5.50 15.72
C THR A 113 1.43 -4.92 14.31
N LEU A 114 1.14 -3.62 14.16
CA LEU A 114 1.25 -2.94 12.88
C LEU A 114 2.70 -2.85 12.40
N LEU A 115 3.64 -2.62 13.32
CA LEU A 115 5.07 -2.58 13.02
C LEU A 115 5.56 -3.92 12.44
N VAL A 116 5.17 -5.03 13.05
CA VAL A 116 5.49 -6.38 12.54
C VAL A 116 4.88 -6.60 11.15
N LEU A 117 3.63 -6.20 10.94
CA LEU A 117 2.96 -6.29 9.62
C LEU A 117 3.67 -5.46 8.55
N VAL A 118 4.09 -4.23 8.88
CA VAL A 118 4.85 -3.34 7.98
C VAL A 118 6.16 -3.98 7.56
N TYR A 119 6.99 -4.41 8.53
CA TYR A 119 8.27 -5.04 8.19
C TYR A 119 8.11 -6.39 7.49
N ALA A 120 7.10 -7.18 7.86
CA ALA A 120 6.81 -8.43 7.17
C ALA A 120 6.44 -8.16 5.70
N THR A 121 5.60 -7.15 5.44
CA THR A 121 5.19 -6.78 4.08
C THR A 121 6.38 -6.31 3.25
N VAL A 122 7.17 -5.36 3.78
CA VAL A 122 8.38 -4.85 3.11
C VAL A 122 9.42 -5.95 2.91
N GLY A 123 9.60 -6.82 3.90
CA GLY A 123 10.54 -7.94 3.85
C GLY A 123 10.16 -8.96 2.76
N VAL A 124 8.88 -9.36 2.71
CA VAL A 124 8.35 -10.26 1.68
C VAL A 124 8.46 -9.62 0.30
N GLN A 125 8.05 -8.36 0.14
CA GLN A 125 8.17 -7.65 -1.13
C GLN A 125 9.62 -7.59 -1.59
N SER A 126 10.55 -7.22 -0.70
CA SER A 126 11.98 -7.10 -1.01
C SER A 126 12.60 -8.44 -1.39
N LEU A 127 12.21 -9.52 -0.71
CA LEU A 127 12.70 -10.87 -0.99
C LEU A 127 12.21 -11.33 -2.36
N PHE A 128 10.90 -11.29 -2.59
CA PHE A 128 10.30 -11.81 -3.83
C PHE A 128 10.56 -10.89 -5.04
N THR A 129 10.77 -9.59 -4.85
CA THR A 129 11.21 -8.70 -5.94
C THR A 129 12.52 -9.16 -6.57
N LYS A 130 13.44 -9.74 -5.78
CA LYS A 130 14.70 -10.29 -6.30
C LYS A 130 14.51 -11.60 -7.08
N LEU A 131 13.46 -12.37 -6.77
CA LEU A 131 13.20 -13.68 -7.36
C LEU A 131 12.32 -13.59 -8.62
N ILE A 132 11.24 -12.80 -8.56
CA ILE A 132 10.16 -12.81 -9.57
C ILE A 132 9.84 -11.40 -10.10
N ARG A 133 10.75 -10.44 -9.90
CA ARG A 133 10.60 -9.00 -10.20
C ARG A 133 9.54 -8.31 -9.34
N GLU A 134 9.49 -6.98 -9.46
CA GLU A 134 8.70 -6.08 -8.59
C GLU A 134 7.21 -6.43 -8.55
N THR A 135 6.57 -6.62 -9.70
CA THR A 135 5.15 -6.98 -9.76
C THR A 135 4.84 -8.26 -9.01
N GLY A 136 5.67 -9.29 -9.18
CA GLY A 136 5.53 -10.56 -8.47
C GLY A 136 5.80 -10.42 -6.98
N GLY A 137 6.82 -9.65 -6.60
CA GLY A 137 7.12 -9.35 -5.21
C GLY A 137 5.97 -8.65 -4.48
N THR A 138 5.38 -7.65 -5.13
CA THR A 138 4.25 -6.90 -4.60
C THR A 138 2.98 -7.77 -4.50
N PHE A 139 2.73 -8.65 -5.48
CA PHE A 139 1.66 -9.64 -5.41
C PHE A 139 1.80 -10.54 -4.18
N VAL A 140 2.98 -11.15 -3.97
CA VAL A 140 3.21 -12.07 -2.84
C VAL A 140 3.11 -11.33 -1.51
N ALA A 141 3.63 -10.10 -1.44
CA ALA A 141 3.51 -9.27 -0.25
C ALA A 141 2.03 -8.95 0.07
N ALA A 142 1.21 -8.64 -0.93
CA ALA A 142 -0.22 -8.44 -0.76
C ALA A 142 -0.94 -9.71 -0.27
N VAL A 143 -0.59 -10.89 -0.80
CA VAL A 143 -1.11 -12.19 -0.32
C VAL A 143 -0.79 -12.40 1.15
N VAL A 144 0.48 -12.21 1.54
CA VAL A 144 0.91 -12.40 2.93
C VAL A 144 0.26 -11.39 3.85
N LEU A 145 0.17 -10.12 3.45
CA LEU A 145 -0.49 -9.06 4.19
C LEU A 145 -1.97 -9.39 4.45
N ALA A 146 -2.73 -9.75 3.42
CA ALA A 146 -4.13 -10.13 3.56
C ALA A 146 -4.31 -11.38 4.43
N ALA A 147 -3.46 -12.40 4.24
CA ALA A 147 -3.53 -13.61 5.04
C ALA A 147 -3.22 -13.32 6.52
N ALA A 148 -2.17 -12.56 6.81
CA ALA A 148 -1.78 -12.18 8.17
C ALA A 148 -2.87 -11.34 8.85
N ALA A 149 -3.40 -10.34 8.15
CA ALA A 149 -4.49 -9.52 8.66
C ALA A 149 -5.74 -10.36 8.96
N ASN A 150 -6.13 -11.27 8.06
CA ASN A 150 -7.29 -12.14 8.26
C ASN A 150 -7.08 -13.18 9.38
N LEU A 151 -5.84 -13.60 9.65
CA LEU A 151 -5.54 -14.48 10.79
C LEU A 151 -5.59 -13.73 12.12
N LEU A 152 -5.11 -12.48 12.16
CA LEU A 152 -5.13 -11.64 13.35
C LEU A 152 -6.54 -11.16 13.71
N ASP A 153 -7.35 -10.82 12.71
CA ASP A 153 -8.74 -10.34 12.87
C ASP A 153 -9.67 -11.40 13.49
N ARG A 154 -9.25 -12.67 13.55
CA ARG A 154 -10.00 -13.76 14.22
C ARG A 154 -10.13 -13.58 15.73
N ASN A 155 -9.24 -12.81 16.34
CA ASN A 155 -9.28 -12.56 17.77
C ASN A 155 -10.07 -11.27 18.02
N PRO A 156 -11.19 -11.30 18.77
CA PRO A 156 -11.99 -10.11 19.08
C PRO A 156 -11.22 -8.99 19.78
N ALA A 157 -10.07 -9.30 20.39
CA ALA A 157 -9.19 -8.33 21.03
C ALA A 157 -8.26 -7.58 20.05
N ARG A 158 -8.21 -7.99 18.77
CA ARG A 158 -7.37 -7.40 17.71
C ARG A 158 -8.16 -6.34 16.93
N PRO A 159 -7.46 -5.38 16.28
CA PRO A 159 -8.15 -4.32 15.56
C PRO A 159 -8.78 -4.89 14.27
N PRO A 160 -9.85 -4.26 13.75
CA PRO A 160 -10.51 -4.67 12.52
C PRO A 160 -9.53 -4.85 11.36
N ARG A 161 -9.81 -5.82 10.49
CA ARG A 161 -8.99 -6.15 9.31
C ARG A 161 -8.54 -4.94 8.49
N LEU A 162 -9.41 -3.94 8.32
CA LEU A 162 -9.10 -2.72 7.58
C LEU A 162 -7.89 -1.98 8.17
N ILE A 163 -7.82 -1.87 9.50
CA ILE A 163 -6.72 -1.21 10.22
C ILE A 163 -5.42 -2.02 10.10
N LEU A 164 -5.52 -3.36 10.07
CA LEU A 164 -4.37 -4.25 9.92
C LEU A 164 -3.75 -4.21 8.53
N ILE A 165 -4.57 -4.08 7.47
CA ILE A 165 -4.10 -4.05 6.08
C ILE A 165 -3.52 -2.69 5.72
N LEU A 166 -4.13 -1.61 6.21
CA LEU A 166 -3.84 -0.22 5.84
C LEU A 166 -2.34 0.15 5.81
N PRO A 167 -1.55 -0.02 6.90
CA PRO A 167 -0.14 0.36 6.89
C PRO A 167 0.71 -0.52 5.95
N GLY A 168 0.40 -1.82 5.87
CA GLY A 168 1.08 -2.72 4.93
C GLY A 168 0.81 -2.30 3.48
N PHE A 169 -0.44 -1.97 3.14
CA PHE A 169 -0.83 -1.53 1.80
C PHE A 169 -0.10 -0.25 1.39
N PHE A 170 0.00 0.73 2.31
CA PHE A 170 0.77 1.95 2.08
C PHE A 170 2.24 1.68 1.73
N THR A 171 2.85 0.65 2.34
CA THR A 171 4.24 0.28 2.01
C THR A 171 4.42 -0.37 0.64
N LEU A 172 3.34 -0.85 0.01
CA LEU A 172 3.38 -1.45 -1.34
C LEU A 172 3.48 -0.41 -2.47
N THR A 173 3.86 0.85 -2.17
CA THR A 173 4.24 1.91 -3.12
C THR A 173 3.16 2.38 -4.11
N VAL A 174 1.90 2.01 -3.92
CA VAL A 174 0.80 2.37 -4.84
C VAL A 174 0.69 3.89 -5.03
N GLY A 175 0.73 4.63 -3.93
CA GLY A 175 0.58 6.09 -3.93
C GLY A 175 1.75 6.81 -4.61
N SER A 176 2.98 6.39 -4.31
CA SER A 176 4.19 7.01 -4.88
C SER A 176 4.33 6.75 -6.38
N LEU A 177 3.94 5.57 -6.87
CA LEU A 177 4.01 5.26 -8.30
C LEU A 177 3.07 6.15 -9.13
N GLY A 178 1.87 6.42 -8.61
CA GLY A 178 0.89 7.24 -9.31
C GLY A 178 1.29 8.69 -9.40
N LEU A 179 1.77 9.22 -8.26
CA LEU A 179 2.33 10.56 -8.24
C LEU A 179 3.53 10.67 -9.18
N ARG A 180 4.46 9.71 -9.11
CA ARG A 180 5.65 9.65 -9.98
C ARG A 180 5.25 9.70 -11.46
N GLY A 181 4.38 8.79 -11.92
CA GLY A 181 3.96 8.77 -13.33
C GLY A 181 3.33 10.09 -13.79
N LEU A 182 2.46 10.69 -12.97
CA LEU A 182 1.87 12.00 -13.26
C LEU A 182 2.94 13.11 -13.32
N THR A 183 3.85 13.15 -12.36
CA THR A 183 4.92 14.15 -12.32
C THR A 183 5.94 13.99 -13.45
N THR A 184 6.26 12.76 -13.85
CA THR A 184 7.17 12.45 -14.97
C THR A 184 6.54 12.88 -16.30
N LEU A 185 5.23 12.67 -16.49
CA LEU A 185 4.50 13.20 -17.65
C LEU A 185 4.54 14.73 -17.70
N ALA A 186 4.33 15.41 -16.57
CA ALA A 186 4.46 16.86 -16.49
C ALA A 186 5.88 17.31 -16.85
N GLY A 187 6.91 16.63 -16.33
CA GLY A 187 8.33 16.91 -16.60
C GLY A 187 8.76 16.89 -18.07
N GLY A 188 7.87 16.49 -18.99
CA GLY A 188 8.15 16.34 -20.42
C GLY A 188 8.62 14.94 -20.81
N TYR A 189 8.77 14.03 -19.85
CA TYR A 189 9.19 12.64 -20.05
C TYR A 189 7.98 11.75 -20.37
N VAL A 190 7.35 12.00 -21.52
CA VAL A 190 6.06 11.37 -21.89
C VAL A 190 6.14 9.83 -21.89
N ILE A 191 7.23 9.27 -22.41
CA ILE A 191 7.41 7.81 -22.52
C ILE A 191 7.57 7.17 -21.13
N GLU A 192 8.43 7.74 -20.29
CA GLU A 192 8.69 7.24 -18.92
C GLU A 192 7.46 7.38 -18.03
N GLY A 193 6.76 8.51 -18.15
CA GLY A 193 5.53 8.75 -17.40
C GLY A 193 4.40 7.79 -17.80
N PHE A 194 4.30 7.45 -19.08
CA PHE A 194 3.36 6.41 -19.54
C PHE A 194 3.73 5.03 -19.01
N GLN A 195 5.02 4.68 -19.01
CA GLN A 195 5.51 3.41 -18.45
C GLN A 195 5.24 3.32 -16.94
N ASP A 196 5.44 4.40 -16.19
CA ASP A 196 5.15 4.47 -14.75
C ASP A 196 3.64 4.33 -14.47
N LEU A 197 2.78 4.93 -15.30
CA LEU A 197 1.33 4.78 -15.17
C LEU A 197 0.85 3.35 -15.51
N GLN A 198 1.40 2.75 -16.57
CA GLN A 198 1.13 1.34 -16.90
C GLN A 198 1.59 0.42 -15.76
N LYS A 199 2.75 0.72 -15.17
CA LYS A 199 3.29 0.00 -14.02
C LYS A 199 2.38 0.13 -12.80
N LEU A 200 1.83 1.32 -12.54
CA LEU A 200 0.82 1.51 -11.48
C LEU A 200 -0.38 0.59 -11.69
N ILE A 201 -0.96 0.57 -12.88
CA ILE A 201 -2.15 -0.25 -13.17
C ILE A 201 -1.84 -1.73 -12.90
N THR A 202 -0.66 -2.18 -13.33
CA THR A 202 -0.21 -3.56 -13.15
C THR A 202 -0.01 -3.88 -11.66
N ILE A 203 0.63 -2.99 -10.90
CA ILE A 203 0.88 -3.17 -9.47
C ILE A 203 -0.42 -3.13 -8.67
N VAL A 204 -1.32 -2.18 -8.93
CA VAL A 204 -2.63 -2.10 -8.27
C VAL A 204 -3.43 -3.39 -8.52
N THR A 205 -3.43 -3.88 -9.75
CA THR A 205 -4.09 -5.15 -10.10
C THR A 205 -3.46 -6.32 -9.37
N ALA A 206 -2.12 -6.39 -9.33
CA ALA A 206 -1.40 -7.42 -8.59
C ALA A 206 -1.73 -7.39 -7.09
N ILE A 207 -1.83 -6.21 -6.48
CA ILE A 207 -2.22 -6.06 -5.08
C ILE A 207 -3.67 -6.52 -4.88
N ALA A 208 -4.60 -6.08 -5.74
CA ALA A 208 -6.00 -6.48 -5.66
C ALA A 208 -6.16 -8.00 -5.67
N ILE A 209 -5.57 -8.66 -6.68
CA ILE A 209 -5.62 -10.13 -6.79
C ILE A 209 -4.89 -10.78 -5.61
N GLY A 210 -3.73 -10.26 -5.19
CA GLY A 210 -2.99 -10.77 -4.04
C GLY A 210 -3.81 -10.72 -2.76
N LEU A 211 -4.50 -9.62 -2.50
CA LEU A 211 -5.40 -9.48 -1.35
C LEU A 211 -6.53 -10.52 -1.40
N VAL A 212 -7.18 -10.71 -2.57
CA VAL A 212 -8.21 -11.75 -2.78
C VAL A 212 -7.67 -13.14 -2.45
N VAL A 213 -6.53 -13.49 -3.02
CA VAL A 213 -5.90 -14.80 -2.85
C VAL A 213 -5.52 -15.03 -1.38
N GLY A 214 -4.94 -14.05 -0.70
CA GLY A 214 -4.60 -14.13 0.72
C GLY A 214 -5.82 -14.34 1.62
N MET A 215 -6.94 -13.67 1.29
CA MET A 215 -8.21 -13.88 1.99
C MET A 215 -8.77 -15.29 1.73
N ALA A 216 -8.77 -15.77 0.48
CA ALA A 216 -9.28 -17.08 0.12
C ALA A 216 -8.50 -18.23 0.79
N LEU A 217 -7.16 -18.14 0.81
CA LEU A 217 -6.27 -19.14 1.43
C LEU A 217 -6.56 -19.32 2.93
N THR A 218 -6.95 -18.25 3.61
CA THR A 218 -7.22 -18.29 5.05
C THR A 218 -8.66 -18.71 5.35
N HIS A 219 -9.61 -18.46 4.43
CA HIS A 219 -11.00 -18.92 4.54
C HIS A 219 -11.13 -20.44 4.35
N ALA A 220 -10.45 -21.01 3.35
CA ALA A 220 -10.50 -22.45 3.06
C ALA A 220 -10.04 -23.35 4.21
N ARG A 221 -9.10 -22.88 5.05
CA ARG A 221 -8.61 -23.62 6.24
C ARG A 221 -9.67 -23.82 7.32
N ASN A 222 -10.77 -23.07 7.30
CA ASN A 222 -11.82 -23.18 8.31
C ASN A 222 -12.85 -24.28 7.98
N THR A 223 -13.19 -24.47 6.70
CA THR A 223 -14.19 -25.47 6.27
C THR A 223 -13.75 -26.90 6.56
N THR A 224 -12.45 -27.19 6.47
CA THR A 224 -11.91 -28.54 6.74
C THR A 224 -11.98 -28.92 8.23
N ARG A 225 -11.97 -27.95 9.16
CA ARG A 225 -11.92 -28.23 10.61
C ARG A 225 -13.29 -28.59 11.20
N THR A 226 -14.38 -28.24 10.53
CA THR A 226 -15.76 -28.50 11.01
C THR A 226 -16.23 -29.93 10.73
N ILE A 227 -15.69 -30.59 9.70
CA ILE A 227 -16.14 -31.93 9.28
C ILE A 227 -15.65 -33.04 10.24
N SER A 228 -14.60 -32.80 11.03
CA SER A 228 -14.04 -33.81 11.96
C SER A 228 -14.73 -33.92 13.32
N ARG A 229 -15.81 -33.15 13.59
CA ARG A 229 -16.45 -33.09 14.92
C ARG A 229 -17.89 -33.62 15.01
N HIS A 230 -18.40 -34.27 13.97
CA HIS A 230 -19.70 -34.96 14.05
C HIS A 230 -19.52 -36.47 13.85
N ALA A 231 -19.08 -37.14 14.91
CA ALA A 231 -19.41 -38.55 15.08
C ALA A 231 -20.85 -38.62 15.63
N PRO A 232 -21.76 -39.41 15.03
CA PRO A 232 -23.15 -39.50 15.48
C PRO A 232 -23.22 -40.18 16.85
N SER A 233 -23.76 -39.48 17.85
CA SER A 233 -24.14 -40.07 19.13
C SER A 233 -25.39 -40.94 18.93
N THR A 234 -25.27 -42.22 19.22
CA THR A 234 -26.34 -43.24 19.21
C THR A 234 -27.50 -42.82 20.12
N PRO A 235 -28.78 -42.89 19.68
CA PRO A 235 -29.90 -42.60 20.56
C PRO A 235 -30.17 -43.80 21.47
N GLN A 236 -30.00 -43.61 22.78
CA GLN A 236 -30.54 -44.49 23.81
C GLN A 236 -32.08 -44.43 23.77
N ARG A 237 -32.75 -45.58 23.58
CA ARG A 237 -34.20 -45.72 23.79
C ARG A 237 -34.49 -45.82 25.29
N PRO A 238 -35.49 -45.09 25.82
CA PRO A 238 -35.99 -45.30 27.17
C PRO A 238 -36.98 -46.49 27.23
N PRO A 239 -37.21 -47.05 28.44
CA PRO A 239 -37.88 -48.35 28.67
C PRO A 239 -39.38 -48.37 28.37
#